data_AF-A0AAV2HMU5-F1
#
_entry.id   AF-A0AAV2HMU5-F1
#
_cell.length_a   1.000
_cell.length_b   1.000
_cell.length_c   1.000
_cell.angle_alpha   90.00
_cell.angle_beta   90.00
_cell.angle_gamma   90.00
#
_symmetry.space_group_name_H-M   'P 1'
#
loop_
_entity.id
_entity.type
_entity.pdbx_description
1 polymer ?
#
loop_
_entity_poly.entity_id
_entity_poly.type
_entity_poly.pdbx_seq_one_letter_code
_entity_poly.pdbx_strand_id
1 'polypeptide(L)'
;MPGYLGDFCDNECKPGTWGEDCKSSCGANCIETSCNRHTGFCDQGCVKGFHGNTCSLPCPEKCENRECDRVDRSCLKCLPGYSGPLCDQVITQVQGVSERDKIIIFSMGVGVGLISFMLLLCVICMCRAIMRKRPVSETNRC
;
A
#
# COMPACT_ATOMS: atom_id res chain seq x y z
N MET A 1 10.36 -14.61 43.81
CA MET A 1 11.09 -14.62 42.52
C MET A 1 10.09 -14.85 41.39
N PRO A 2 10.24 -14.22 40.20
CA PRO A 2 9.35 -14.49 39.06
C PRO A 2 9.41 -15.96 38.64
N GLY A 3 8.27 -16.57 38.32
CA GLY A 3 8.16 -17.97 37.94
C GLY A 3 8.01 -18.95 39.10
N TYR A 4 7.96 -18.46 40.34
CA TYR A 4 7.80 -19.25 41.55
C TYR A 4 6.76 -18.65 42.49
N LEU A 5 6.16 -19.48 43.35
CA LEU A 5 5.23 -19.09 44.41
C LEU A 5 5.55 -19.78 45.77
N GLY A 6 5.03 -19.18 46.85
CA GLY A 6 5.18 -19.65 48.23
C GLY A 6 6.25 -18.89 49.00
N ASP A 7 6.21 -18.97 50.33
CA ASP A 7 7.03 -18.16 51.25
C ASP A 7 8.54 -18.31 51.01
N PHE A 8 8.96 -19.48 50.50
CA PHE A 8 10.35 -19.80 50.19
C PHE A 8 10.66 -19.87 48.68
N CYS A 9 9.70 -19.55 47.81
CA CYS A 9 9.81 -19.66 46.35
C CYS A 9 10.11 -21.09 45.83
N ASP A 10 9.67 -22.13 46.55
CA ASP A 10 9.98 -23.53 46.20
C ASP A 10 9.06 -24.13 45.12
N ASN A 11 7.93 -23.49 44.82
CA ASN A 11 6.93 -24.03 43.90
C ASN A 11 6.97 -23.28 42.58
N GLU A 12 7.18 -23.98 41.47
CA GLU A 12 7.12 -23.40 40.13
C GLU A 12 5.69 -23.00 39.74
N CYS A 13 5.58 -21.98 38.90
CA CYS A 13 4.29 -21.63 38.28
C CYS A 13 3.78 -22.79 37.41
N LYS A 14 2.48 -23.04 37.53
CA LYS A 14 1.78 -24.00 36.67
C LYS A 14 1.71 -23.46 35.23
N PRO A 15 1.66 -24.34 34.22
CA PRO A 15 1.40 -23.93 32.84
C PRO A 15 0.18 -23.00 32.76
N GLY A 16 0.31 -21.93 31.98
CA GLY A 16 -0.73 -20.88 31.88
C GLY A 16 -0.55 -19.70 32.84
N THR A 17 0.43 -19.75 33.76
CA THR A 17 0.74 -18.64 34.68
C THR A 17 2.22 -18.30 34.71
N TRP A 18 2.55 -17.04 35.03
CA TRP A 18 3.92 -16.53 35.05
C TRP A 18 4.07 -15.35 36.01
N GLY A 19 5.31 -14.89 36.20
CA GLY A 19 5.63 -13.72 37.02
C GLY A 19 5.73 -14.03 38.51
N GLU A 20 5.76 -12.99 39.34
CA GLU A 20 5.85 -13.13 40.79
C GLU A 20 4.55 -13.68 41.37
N ASP A 21 4.66 -14.68 42.25
CA ASP A 21 3.55 -15.44 42.81
C ASP A 21 2.60 -16.05 41.76
N CYS A 22 3.06 -16.18 40.51
CA CYS A 22 2.27 -16.68 39.38
C CYS A 22 0.95 -15.91 39.16
N LYS A 23 0.91 -14.62 39.51
CA LYS A 23 -0.29 -13.77 39.42
C LYS A 23 -0.67 -13.40 37.99
N SER A 24 0.26 -13.49 37.04
CA SER A 24 0.00 -13.17 35.64
C SER A 24 -0.39 -14.42 34.86
N SER A 25 -1.36 -14.28 33.95
CA SER A 25 -1.76 -15.36 33.04
C SER A 25 -0.99 -15.28 31.73
N CYS A 26 -0.72 -16.43 31.11
CA CYS A 26 -0.19 -16.49 29.75
C CYS A 26 -1.17 -15.88 28.75
N GLY A 27 -0.65 -15.40 27.61
CA GLY A 27 -1.48 -14.91 26.53
C GLY A 27 -2.43 -16.00 26.03
N ALA A 28 -3.71 -15.65 25.83
CA ALA A 28 -4.74 -16.60 25.38
C ALA A 28 -4.45 -17.25 24.01
N ASN A 29 -3.58 -16.61 23.22
CA ASN A 29 -3.18 -17.03 21.88
C ASN A 29 -1.79 -17.68 21.85
N CYS A 30 -1.16 -17.92 23.00
CA CYS A 30 0.00 -18.82 23.03
C CYS A 30 -0.44 -20.23 22.62
N ILE A 31 0.42 -20.97 21.93
CA ILE A 31 0.17 -22.39 21.67
C ILE A 31 0.01 -23.14 23.00
N GLU A 32 -1.05 -23.94 23.11
CA GLU A 32 -1.45 -24.65 24.33
C GLU A 32 -1.70 -23.74 25.55
N THR A 33 -1.84 -22.42 25.35
CA THR A 33 -1.90 -21.42 26.43
C THR A 33 -0.66 -21.45 27.34
N SER A 34 0.48 -21.94 26.84
CA SER A 34 1.72 -22.09 27.58
C SER A 34 2.70 -20.95 27.29
N CYS A 35 3.38 -20.47 28.32
CA CYS A 35 4.36 -19.42 28.22
C CYS A 35 5.49 -19.59 29.24
N ASN A 36 6.59 -18.88 29.02
CA ASN A 36 7.72 -18.85 29.92
C ASN A 36 7.29 -18.33 31.30
N ARG A 37 7.47 -19.14 32.34
CA ARG A 37 7.06 -18.79 33.70
C ARG A 37 7.72 -17.51 34.25
N HIS A 38 8.87 -17.12 33.74
CA HIS A 38 9.59 -15.92 34.19
C HIS A 38 9.19 -14.67 33.41
N THR A 39 9.08 -14.77 32.08
CA THR A 39 8.90 -13.61 31.19
C THR A 39 7.49 -13.47 30.61
N GLY A 40 6.67 -14.52 30.67
CA GLY A 40 5.35 -14.58 30.03
C GLY A 40 5.39 -14.80 28.52
N PHE A 41 6.57 -15.06 27.94
CA PHE A 41 6.71 -15.21 26.49
C PHE A 41 6.21 -16.57 26.00
N CYS A 42 5.45 -16.59 24.90
CA CYS A 42 4.99 -17.83 24.28
C CYS A 42 6.15 -18.47 23.52
N ASP A 43 7.00 -19.23 24.20
CA ASP A 43 8.22 -19.81 23.61
C ASP A 43 7.90 -20.79 22.46
N GLN A 44 6.75 -21.46 22.54
CA GLN A 44 6.23 -22.35 21.48
C GLN A 44 5.66 -21.59 20.27
N GLY A 45 5.46 -20.28 20.36
CA GLY A 45 4.84 -19.45 19.33
C GLY A 45 3.36 -19.18 19.57
N CYS A 46 2.72 -18.65 18.53
CA CYS A 46 1.34 -18.15 18.57
C CYS A 46 0.40 -19.04 17.77
N VAL A 47 -0.87 -19.09 18.17
CA VAL A 47 -1.92 -19.61 17.31
C VAL A 47 -2.04 -18.76 16.05
N LYS A 48 -2.49 -19.38 14.96
CA LYS A 48 -2.64 -18.74 13.65
C LYS A 48 -3.41 -17.41 13.76
N GLY A 49 -2.88 -16.35 13.15
CA GLY A 49 -3.49 -15.01 13.20
C GLY A 49 -2.92 -14.07 14.25
N PHE A 50 -1.99 -14.51 15.11
CA PHE A 50 -1.38 -13.70 16.16
C PHE A 50 0.14 -13.74 16.12
N HIS A 51 0.77 -12.68 16.63
CA HIS A 51 2.22 -12.53 16.67
C HIS A 51 2.69 -11.76 17.92
N GLY A 52 4.00 -11.55 18.03
CA GLY A 52 4.66 -10.93 19.18
C GLY A 52 5.04 -11.93 20.27
N ASN A 53 5.71 -11.44 21.31
CA ASN A 53 6.26 -12.32 22.35
C ASN A 53 5.17 -12.99 23.19
N THR A 54 4.04 -12.32 23.40
CA THR A 54 2.90 -12.78 24.20
C THR A 54 1.66 -13.12 23.35
N CYS A 55 1.80 -13.17 22.02
CA CYS A 55 0.72 -13.46 21.07
C CYS A 55 -0.52 -12.56 21.21
N SER A 56 -0.34 -11.33 21.70
CA SER A 56 -1.44 -10.39 21.95
C SER A 56 -1.77 -9.53 20.73
N LEU A 57 -0.92 -9.55 19.69
CA LEU A 57 -1.05 -8.70 18.51
C LEU A 57 -1.58 -9.51 17.32
N PRO A 58 -2.63 -9.04 16.62
CA PRO A 58 -3.13 -9.71 15.43
C PRO A 58 -2.24 -9.47 14.21
N CYS A 59 -2.07 -10.51 13.40
CA CYS A 59 -1.45 -10.40 12.08
C CYS A 59 -2.26 -9.46 11.17
N PRO A 60 -1.61 -8.80 10.19
CA PRO A 60 -2.31 -7.98 9.21
C PRO A 60 -3.43 -8.76 8.51
N GLU A 61 -4.62 -8.15 8.41
CA GLU A 61 -5.81 -8.84 7.88
C GLU A 61 -5.68 -9.25 6.41
N LYS A 62 -4.75 -8.60 5.69
CA LYS A 62 -4.50 -8.80 4.27
C LYS A 62 -3.34 -9.76 4.00
N CYS A 63 -2.74 -10.36 5.03
CA CYS A 63 -1.93 -11.56 4.84
C CYS A 63 -2.85 -12.71 4.41
N GLU A 64 -2.44 -13.48 3.41
CA GLU A 64 -3.10 -14.74 3.07
C GLU A 64 -3.06 -15.66 4.30
N ASN A 65 -4.18 -16.35 4.57
CA ASN A 65 -4.34 -17.19 5.76
C ASN A 65 -4.16 -16.47 7.12
N ARG A 66 -4.05 -15.14 7.19
CA ARG A 66 -3.67 -14.40 8.42
C ARG A 66 -2.37 -14.91 9.05
N GLU A 67 -1.42 -15.34 8.22
CA GLU A 67 -0.12 -15.81 8.68
C GLU A 67 0.93 -14.72 8.50
N CYS A 68 1.69 -14.41 9.55
CA CYS A 68 2.72 -13.39 9.55
C CYS A 68 3.91 -13.79 10.41
N ASP A 69 5.08 -13.24 10.12
CA ASP A 69 6.29 -13.45 10.91
C ASP A 69 6.11 -12.95 12.35
N ARG A 70 6.67 -13.69 13.30
CA ARG A 70 6.49 -13.40 14.73
C ARG A 70 7.16 -12.09 15.17
N VAL A 71 8.27 -11.73 14.53
CA VAL A 71 9.16 -10.63 14.91
C VAL A 71 8.82 -9.37 14.13
N ASP A 72 8.90 -9.43 12.80
CA ASP A 72 8.75 -8.25 11.95
C ASP A 72 7.33 -8.05 11.40
N ARG A 73 6.42 -9.00 11.70
CA ARG A 73 5.00 -8.98 11.30
C ARG A 73 4.81 -9.09 9.78
N SER A 74 5.84 -9.42 9.01
CA SER A 74 5.73 -9.50 7.55
C SER A 74 4.86 -10.68 7.12
N CYS A 75 4.08 -10.47 6.06
CA CYS A 75 3.28 -11.53 5.45
C CYS A 75 4.10 -12.28 4.40
N LEU A 76 3.99 -13.62 4.37
CA LEU A 76 4.59 -14.42 3.28
C LEU A 76 3.92 -14.11 1.93
N LYS A 77 2.59 -13.92 1.94
CA LYS A 77 1.79 -13.61 0.76
C LYS A 77 0.62 -12.70 1.11
N CYS A 78 0.33 -11.74 0.25
CA CYS A 78 -0.81 -10.84 0.38
C CYS A 78 -2.06 -11.37 -0.33
N LEU A 79 -3.22 -10.96 0.16
CA LEU A 79 -4.47 -11.11 -0.59
C LEU A 79 -4.43 -10.30 -1.92
N PRO A 80 -5.17 -10.73 -2.96
CA PRO A 80 -5.21 -10.01 -4.22
C PRO A 80 -5.58 -8.53 -4.04
N GLY A 81 -4.84 -7.65 -4.69
CA GLY A 81 -5.04 -6.20 -4.57
C GLY A 81 -4.29 -5.55 -3.41
N TYR A 82 -3.43 -6.28 -2.69
CA TYR A 82 -2.58 -5.75 -1.63
C TYR A 82 -1.10 -6.08 -1.84
N SER A 83 -0.21 -5.19 -1.41
CA SER A 83 1.24 -5.32 -1.49
C SER A 83 1.96 -4.73 -0.28
N GLY A 84 3.29 -4.90 -0.25
CA GLY A 84 4.14 -4.46 0.86
C GLY A 84 4.32 -5.56 1.92
N PRO A 85 5.28 -5.38 2.85
CA PRO A 85 5.59 -6.39 3.86
C PRO A 85 4.42 -6.66 4.81
N LEU A 86 3.55 -5.66 5.03
CA LEU A 86 2.37 -5.78 5.90
C LEU A 86 1.04 -5.88 5.12
N CYS A 87 1.10 -5.98 3.79
CA CYS A 87 -0.08 -6.00 2.90
C CYS A 87 -1.06 -4.83 3.12
N ASP A 88 -0.55 -3.67 3.50
CA ASP A 88 -1.31 -2.45 3.77
C ASP A 88 -1.45 -1.54 2.55
N GLN A 89 -0.65 -1.77 1.52
CA GLN A 89 -0.68 -0.99 0.28
C GLN A 89 -1.70 -1.59 -0.68
N VAL A 90 -2.68 -0.80 -1.10
CA VAL A 90 -3.63 -1.22 -2.14
C VAL A 90 -2.95 -1.15 -3.49
N ILE A 91 -2.95 -2.26 -4.23
CA ILE A 91 -2.57 -2.29 -5.64
C ILE A 91 -3.73 -1.64 -6.42
N THR A 92 -3.79 -0.32 -6.43
CA THR A 92 -4.66 0.40 -7.37
C THR A 92 -4.16 0.06 -8.77
N GLN A 93 -5.02 -0.47 -9.63
CA GLN A 93 -4.76 -0.77 -11.05
C GLN A 93 -4.46 0.50 -11.90
N VAL A 94 -3.87 1.54 -11.30
CA VAL A 94 -3.48 2.79 -11.97
C VAL A 94 -1.95 2.86 -12.20
N GLN A 95 -1.17 1.89 -11.71
CA GLN A 95 0.22 1.70 -12.15
C GLN A 95 0.33 0.88 -13.45
N GLY A 96 -0.65 1.08 -14.34
CA GLY A 96 -0.67 0.55 -15.70
C GLY A 96 -0.68 1.64 -16.77
N VAL A 97 -0.30 2.88 -16.43
CA VAL A 97 0.19 3.83 -17.45
C VAL A 97 1.71 3.62 -17.49
N SER A 98 2.16 2.75 -18.40
CA SER A 98 3.57 2.61 -18.72
C SER A 98 4.14 3.98 -19.11
N GLU A 99 5.43 4.25 -18.90
CA GLU A 99 6.10 5.44 -19.47
C GLU A 99 5.85 5.58 -21.00
N ARG A 100 5.47 4.47 -21.67
CA ARG A 100 5.03 4.46 -23.08
C ARG A 100 3.63 5.04 -23.33
N ASP A 101 2.75 5.02 -22.35
CA ASP A 101 1.37 5.51 -22.48
C ASP A 101 1.30 7.04 -22.32
N LYS A 102 2.30 7.65 -21.64
CA LYS A 102 2.53 9.11 -21.68
C LYS A 102 2.81 9.59 -23.12
N ILE A 103 3.61 8.85 -23.88
CA ILE A 103 4.00 9.18 -25.26
C ILE A 103 2.78 9.19 -26.19
N ILE A 104 1.81 8.28 -25.98
CA ILE A 104 0.57 8.23 -26.76
C ILE A 104 -0.24 9.52 -26.58
N ILE A 105 -0.34 10.04 -25.35
CA ILE A 105 -1.05 11.29 -25.04
C ILE A 105 -0.33 12.52 -25.63
N PHE A 106 1.01 12.57 -25.58
CA PHE A 106 1.77 13.69 -26.14
C PHE A 106 1.72 13.77 -27.68
N SER A 107 1.72 12.63 -28.38
CA SER A 107 1.73 12.59 -29.86
C SER A 107 0.44 13.11 -30.51
N MET A 108 -0.72 12.89 -29.86
CA MET A 108 -2.01 13.35 -30.37
C MET A 108 -2.19 14.88 -30.26
N GLY A 109 -1.49 15.53 -29.33
CA GLY A 109 -1.55 17.00 -29.15
C GLY A 109 -0.72 17.79 -30.17
N VAL A 110 0.42 17.25 -30.60
CA VAL A 110 1.35 17.96 -31.51
C VAL A 110 0.83 17.98 -32.95
N GLY A 111 0.19 16.89 -33.42
CA GLY A 111 -0.32 16.80 -34.79
C GLY A 111 -1.48 17.75 -35.08
N VAL A 112 -2.46 17.84 -34.18
CA VAL A 112 -3.66 18.69 -34.37
C VAL A 112 -3.30 20.18 -34.26
N GLY A 113 -2.33 20.53 -33.41
CA GLY A 113 -1.80 21.89 -33.31
C GLY A 113 -1.12 22.37 -34.59
N LEU A 114 -0.29 21.54 -35.21
CA LEU A 114 0.38 21.89 -36.46
C LEU A 114 -0.61 22.00 -37.63
N ILE A 115 -1.57 21.08 -37.73
CA ILE A 115 -2.59 21.13 -38.78
C ILE A 115 -3.46 22.38 -38.64
N SER A 116 -3.92 22.70 -37.43
CA SER A 116 -4.71 23.92 -37.18
C SER A 116 -3.92 25.20 -37.45
N PHE A 117 -2.64 25.27 -37.05
CA PHE A 117 -1.77 26.40 -37.34
C PHE A 117 -1.51 26.57 -38.85
N MET A 118 -1.25 25.48 -39.56
CA MET A 118 -1.06 25.51 -41.02
C MET A 118 -2.32 25.95 -41.75
N LEU A 119 -3.50 25.46 -41.35
CA LEU A 119 -4.78 25.90 -41.92
C LEU A 119 -5.02 27.39 -41.66
N LEU A 120 -4.72 27.88 -40.45
CA LEU A 120 -4.88 29.29 -40.10
C LEU A 120 -3.95 30.18 -40.92
N LEU A 121 -2.68 29.79 -41.10
CA LEU A 121 -1.75 30.50 -41.99
C LEU A 121 -2.20 30.48 -43.44
N CYS A 122 -2.68 29.33 -43.95
CA CYS A 122 -3.25 29.22 -45.29
C CYS A 122 -4.44 30.18 -45.47
N VAL A 123 -5.37 30.23 -44.50
CA VAL A 123 -6.51 31.17 -44.54
C VAL A 123 -6.02 32.61 -44.52
N ILE A 124 -5.08 32.98 -43.65
CA ILE A 124 -4.50 34.33 -43.62
C ILE A 124 -3.84 34.68 -44.96
N CYS A 125 -3.07 33.77 -45.54
CA CYS A 125 -2.41 33.97 -46.83
C CYS A 125 -3.42 34.11 -47.96
N MET A 126 -4.47 33.29 -47.97
CA MET A 126 -5.57 33.38 -48.93
C MET A 126 -6.36 34.68 -48.75
N CYS A 127 -6.70 35.08 -47.52
CA CYS A 127 -7.30 36.38 -47.24
C CYS A 127 -6.41 37.51 -47.73
N ARG A 128 -5.11 37.49 -47.44
CA ARG A 128 -4.16 38.51 -47.94
C ARG A 128 -4.06 38.50 -49.45
N ALA A 129 -4.05 37.33 -50.09
CA ALA A 129 -4.02 37.20 -51.55
C ALA A 129 -5.32 37.70 -52.19
N ILE A 130 -6.48 37.39 -51.62
CA ILE A 130 -7.80 37.86 -52.04
C ILE A 130 -7.91 39.38 -51.81
N MET A 131 -7.45 39.89 -50.67
CA MET A 131 -7.43 41.32 -50.36
C MET A 131 -6.41 42.09 -51.21
N ARG A 132 -5.32 41.44 -51.66
CA ARG A 132 -4.37 41.99 -52.66
C ARG A 132 -4.88 41.89 -54.10
N LYS A 133 -5.73 40.90 -54.40
CA LYS A 133 -6.36 40.69 -55.72
C LYS A 133 -7.72 41.35 -55.86
N ARG A 134 -8.33 41.90 -54.79
CA ARG A 134 -9.44 42.83 -54.92
C ARG A 134 -8.85 44.09 -55.56
N PRO A 135 -9.12 44.37 -56.86
CA PRO A 135 -8.88 45.71 -57.36
C PRO A 135 -9.70 46.64 -56.46
N VAL A 136 -9.10 47.76 -56.04
CA VAL A 136 -9.89 48.93 -55.66
C VAL A 136 -10.78 49.20 -56.86
N SER A 137 -12.03 48.74 -56.82
CA SER A 137 -13.00 49.05 -57.87
C SER A 137 -13.21 50.55 -57.80
N GLU A 138 -12.88 51.23 -58.88
CA GLU A 138 -13.28 52.60 -59.15
C GLU A 138 -14.68 52.88 -58.60
N THR A 139 -14.79 53.91 -57.78
CA THR A 139 -15.99 54.72 -57.74
C THR A 139 -15.53 56.15 -57.87
N ASN A 140 -15.48 56.62 -59.12
CA ASN A 140 -15.40 58.04 -59.45
C ASN A 140 -16.82 58.55 -59.76
N ARG A 141 -17.09 59.77 -59.26
CA ARG A 141 -18.23 60.71 -59.43
C ARG A 141 -19.40 60.53 -58.46
N CYS A 142 -19.93 61.58 -57.83
CA CYS A 142 -19.74 63.05 -57.98
C CYS A 142 -19.08 63.69 -56.75
#